data_AF-A0A1Q3MJM0-F1
#
_entry.id   AF-A0A1Q3MJM0-F1
#
_cell.length_a   1.000
_cell.length_b   1.000
_cell.length_c   1.000
_cell.angle_alpha   90.00
_cell.angle_beta   90.00
_cell.angle_gamma   90.00
#
_symmetry.space_group_name_H-M   'P 1'
#
loop_
_entity.id
_entity.type
_entity.pdbx_description
1 polymer ?
#
loop_
_entity_poly.entity_id
_entity_poly.type
_entity_poly.pdbx_seq_one_letter_code
_entity_poly.pdbx_strand_id
1 'polypeptide(L)'
;MEAGTFTIERALRTLGDPRGNHRDAFDVLSRDASVRLRRYLHRRQVLADDAEDILQHIIAGLWDKREQLTFPDAQHWYAYLYSAARSGLADLYRRRKHDSTDDLGDLIDPQELVEFVELALDSERLHELADEVWLGQRPRHHALRLLLAKMIYGEGMPLPQALLFLRCRALPAVPESETELAGWLSEPWVLRSLAFTHLYRTNDELAALILGLPYADSALLDALSRQAATAPPQEEACGGWTWAEVEAILWRIRSGCTHAQVVRRLDDRMNEDEIHDTYAKCRGRFPFEEIMLLLWNRLEGHELRQKALSESGLWKRLVFHYHCRNFLTQEDILDRTRPAAHQAGYALNDISMWISAYRLRGELINRLHKTWGTA
;
A
#
# COMPACT_ATOMS: atom_id res chain seq x y z
N MET A 1 14.55 -44.97 0.28
CA MET A 1 14.02 -43.90 1.16
C MET A 1 14.46 -42.58 0.58
N GLU A 2 13.65 -42.00 -0.29
CA GLU A 2 13.91 -40.65 -0.81
C GLU A 2 13.26 -39.66 0.14
N ALA A 3 14.06 -38.81 0.77
CA ALA A 3 13.59 -37.68 1.57
C ALA A 3 13.01 -36.62 0.62
N GLY A 4 11.79 -36.87 0.14
CA GLY A 4 11.05 -35.92 -0.67
C GLY A 4 10.72 -34.69 0.17
N THR A 5 11.16 -33.52 -0.28
CA THR A 5 10.89 -32.20 0.30
C THR A 5 9.41 -32.08 0.64
N PHE A 6 9.08 -31.97 1.92
CA PHE A 6 7.70 -31.86 2.39
C PHE A 6 7.18 -30.45 2.05
N THR A 7 6.36 -30.32 1.00
CA THR A 7 5.80 -29.03 0.57
C THR A 7 4.62 -28.62 1.46
N ILE A 8 4.35 -27.31 1.57
CA ILE A 8 3.22 -26.76 2.36
C ILE A 8 1.89 -27.43 1.95
N GLU A 9 1.65 -27.60 0.65
CA GLU A 9 0.44 -28.24 0.12
C GLU A 9 0.27 -29.71 0.54
N ARG A 10 1.38 -30.42 0.75
CA ARG A 10 1.37 -31.79 1.27
C ARG A 10 1.11 -31.81 2.77
N ALA A 11 1.68 -30.84 3.50
CA ALA A 11 1.43 -30.68 4.94
C ALA A 11 -0.04 -30.31 5.23
N LEU A 12 -0.63 -29.40 4.46
CA LEU A 12 -2.05 -29.02 4.60
C LEU A 12 -3.00 -30.19 4.33
N ARG A 13 -2.74 -30.97 3.27
CA ARG A 13 -3.50 -32.19 2.97
C ARG A 13 -3.39 -33.24 4.07
N THR A 14 -2.22 -33.36 4.69
CA THR A 14 -1.98 -34.32 5.79
C THR A 14 -2.64 -33.87 7.09
N LEU A 15 -2.75 -32.55 7.33
CA LEU A 15 -3.47 -31.99 8.49
C LEU A 15 -4.98 -32.27 8.41
N GLY A 16 -5.55 -32.18 7.19
CA GLY A 16 -6.97 -32.46 6.94
C GLY A 16 -7.35 -33.95 6.84
N ASP A 17 -6.37 -34.87 6.90
CA ASP A 17 -6.62 -36.31 6.88
C ASP A 17 -6.69 -36.85 8.32
N PRO A 18 -7.83 -37.42 8.76
CA PRO A 18 -7.97 -38.02 10.10
C PRO A 18 -6.97 -39.14 10.42
N ARG A 19 -6.34 -39.72 9.39
CA ARG A 19 -5.33 -40.80 9.51
C ARG A 19 -3.91 -40.31 9.20
N GLY A 20 -3.75 -39.02 8.90
CA GLY A 20 -2.46 -38.41 8.56
C GLY A 20 -1.53 -38.30 9.76
N ASN A 21 -0.21 -38.29 9.52
CA ASN A 21 0.77 -37.97 10.56
C ASN A 21 0.75 -36.46 10.82
N HIS A 22 -0.14 -36.01 11.71
CA HIS A 22 -0.33 -34.59 12.03
C HIS A 22 0.91 -33.92 12.60
N ARG A 23 1.83 -34.68 13.19
CA ARG A 23 3.06 -34.16 13.78
C ARG A 23 4.03 -33.65 12.70
N ASP A 24 4.29 -34.46 11.68
CA ASP A 24 5.18 -34.07 10.57
C ASP A 24 4.58 -32.91 9.76
N ALA A 25 3.25 -32.92 9.58
CA ALA A 25 2.53 -31.84 8.93
C ALA A 25 2.64 -30.53 9.74
N PHE A 26 2.44 -30.61 11.05
CA PHE A 26 2.55 -29.46 11.94
C PHE A 26 3.96 -28.88 12.00
N ASP A 27 5.01 -29.70 11.99
CA ASP A 27 6.39 -29.21 12.00
C ASP A 27 6.72 -28.36 10.75
N VAL A 28 6.15 -28.72 9.61
CA VAL A 28 6.30 -27.94 8.36
C VAL A 28 5.49 -26.66 8.42
N LEU A 29 4.23 -26.74 8.85
CA LEU A 29 3.32 -25.60 8.93
C LEU A 29 3.74 -24.59 10.00
N SER A 30 4.19 -25.04 11.16
CA SER A 30 4.68 -24.17 12.24
C SER A 30 5.92 -23.37 11.80
N ARG A 31 6.88 -23.99 11.09
CA ARG A 31 8.04 -23.28 10.54
C ARG A 31 7.64 -22.21 9.53
N ASP A 32 6.74 -22.54 8.60
CA ASP A 32 6.22 -21.57 7.63
C ASP A 32 5.46 -20.43 8.33
N ALA A 33 4.59 -20.76 9.29
CA ALA A 33 3.88 -19.79 10.11
C ALA A 33 4.84 -18.87 10.83
N SER A 34 5.88 -19.40 11.49
CA SER A 34 6.84 -18.59 12.25
C SER A 34 7.53 -17.56 11.37
N VAL A 35 8.03 -17.95 10.20
CA VAL A 35 8.72 -17.04 9.27
C VAL A 35 7.78 -15.94 8.79
N ARG A 36 6.55 -16.29 8.40
CA ARG A 36 5.56 -15.35 7.85
C ARG A 36 5.02 -14.40 8.91
N LEU A 37 4.66 -14.94 10.07
CA LEU A 37 4.13 -14.16 11.20
C LEU A 37 5.20 -13.21 11.75
N ARG A 38 6.45 -13.65 11.92
CA ARG A 38 7.54 -12.73 12.31
C ARG A 38 7.70 -11.60 11.31
N ARG A 39 7.72 -11.90 10.00
CA ARG A 39 7.78 -10.87 8.97
C ARG A 39 6.58 -9.93 9.02
N TYR A 40 5.38 -10.46 9.23
CA TYR A 40 4.13 -9.71 9.30
C TYR A 40 4.05 -8.78 10.52
N LEU A 41 4.47 -9.26 11.69
CA LEU A 41 4.49 -8.53 12.96
C LEU A 41 5.65 -7.52 13.00
N HIS A 42 6.83 -7.89 12.47
CA HIS A 42 7.96 -6.97 12.31
C HIS A 42 7.62 -5.80 11.40
N ARG A 43 6.95 -6.05 10.25
CA ARG A 43 6.46 -4.97 9.37
C ARG A 43 5.45 -4.04 10.06
N ARG A 44 4.75 -4.53 11.09
CA ARG A 44 3.84 -3.76 11.95
C ARG A 44 4.51 -3.22 13.21
N GLN A 45 5.82 -3.39 13.31
CA GLN A 45 6.67 -2.82 14.36
C GLN A 45 6.22 -3.21 15.77
N VAL A 46 5.68 -4.42 15.89
CA VAL A 46 5.36 -5.07 17.17
C VAL A 46 6.69 -5.34 17.89
N LEU A 47 6.76 -5.09 19.20
CA LEU A 47 7.97 -5.37 19.97
C LEU A 47 8.29 -6.86 19.90
N ALA A 48 9.58 -7.21 19.94
CA ALA A 48 10.04 -8.58 19.74
C ALA A 48 9.36 -9.56 20.72
N ASP A 49 9.22 -9.17 21.99
CA ASP A 49 8.60 -9.99 23.03
C ASP A 49 7.10 -10.19 22.78
N ASP A 50 6.36 -9.11 22.50
CA ASP A 50 4.92 -9.22 22.16
C ASP A 50 4.70 -10.03 20.88
N ALA A 51 5.61 -9.88 19.90
CA ALA A 51 5.52 -10.59 18.64
C ALA A 51 5.73 -12.08 18.85
N GLU A 52 6.66 -12.47 19.73
CA GLU A 52 6.90 -13.87 20.08
C GLU A 52 5.73 -14.44 20.91
N ASP A 53 5.14 -13.67 21.81
CA ASP A 53 3.93 -14.08 22.56
C ASP A 53 2.74 -14.35 21.64
N ILE A 54 2.47 -13.43 20.70
CA ILE A 54 1.41 -13.61 19.69
C ILE A 54 1.71 -14.84 18.83
N LEU A 55 2.96 -15.02 18.42
CA LEU A 55 3.39 -16.15 17.59
C LEU A 55 3.21 -17.49 18.31
N GLN A 56 3.65 -17.58 19.57
CA GLN A 56 3.49 -18.79 20.39
C GLN A 56 2.01 -19.11 20.63
N HIS A 57 1.18 -18.11 20.90
CA HIS A 57 -0.25 -18.31 21.08
C HIS A 57 -0.93 -18.89 19.83
N ILE A 58 -0.57 -18.37 18.65
CA ILE A 58 -1.11 -18.86 17.37
C ILE A 58 -0.65 -20.27 17.07
N ILE A 59 0.64 -20.57 17.29
CA ILE A 59 1.22 -21.91 17.04
C ILE A 59 0.64 -22.95 18.01
N ALA A 60 0.45 -22.60 19.29
CA ALA A 60 -0.20 -23.47 20.26
C ALA A 60 -1.67 -23.74 19.87
N GLY A 61 -2.43 -22.70 19.52
CA GLY A 61 -3.81 -22.85 19.08
C GLY A 61 -3.96 -23.69 17.80
N LEU A 62 -2.98 -23.60 16.89
CA LEU A 62 -2.90 -24.47 15.70
C LEU A 62 -2.74 -25.94 16.08
N TRP A 63 -1.89 -26.26 17.06
CA TRP A 63 -1.70 -27.63 17.53
C TRP A 63 -2.95 -28.17 18.21
N ASP A 64 -3.57 -27.37 19.08
CA ASP A 64 -4.73 -27.79 19.86
C ASP A 64 -5.95 -28.06 18.98
N LYS A 65 -6.13 -27.27 17.92
CA LYS A 65 -7.24 -27.39 16.97
C LYS A 65 -6.90 -28.17 15.71
N ARG A 66 -5.71 -28.80 15.63
CA ARG A 66 -5.18 -29.43 14.41
C ARG A 66 -6.14 -30.40 13.72
N GLU A 67 -6.92 -31.16 14.50
CA GLU A 67 -7.87 -32.15 14.00
C GLU A 67 -9.16 -31.53 13.42
N GLN A 68 -9.42 -30.26 13.74
CA GLN A 68 -10.60 -29.50 13.31
C GLN A 68 -10.27 -28.51 12.17
N LEU A 69 -8.98 -28.30 11.89
CA LEU A 69 -8.51 -27.33 10.91
C LEU A 69 -8.32 -27.99 9.55
N THR A 70 -9.10 -27.54 8.57
CA THR A 70 -8.96 -27.95 7.17
C THR A 70 -8.71 -26.73 6.29
N PHE A 71 -7.61 -26.76 5.55
CA PHE A 71 -7.25 -25.71 4.61
C PHE A 71 -7.22 -26.29 3.18
N PRO A 72 -8.06 -25.79 2.26
CA PRO A 72 -8.06 -26.25 0.87
C PRO A 72 -6.73 -26.07 0.15
N ASP A 73 -6.03 -24.96 0.45
CA ASP A 73 -4.75 -24.59 -0.16
C ASP A 73 -3.90 -23.69 0.75
N ALA A 74 -2.72 -23.31 0.24
CA ALA A 74 -1.80 -22.44 0.95
C ALA A 74 -2.33 -21.02 1.20
N GLN A 75 -3.24 -20.51 0.38
CA GLN A 75 -3.80 -19.16 0.55
C GLN A 75 -4.73 -19.11 1.78
N HIS A 76 -5.60 -20.11 1.93
CA HIS A 76 -6.48 -20.25 3.09
C HIS A 76 -5.68 -20.40 4.39
N TRP A 77 -4.57 -21.14 4.31
CA TRP A 77 -3.60 -21.24 5.40
C TRP A 77 -3.01 -19.86 5.78
N TYR A 78 -2.55 -19.07 4.81
CA TYR A 78 -1.99 -17.75 5.08
C TYR A 78 -3.04 -16.78 5.66
N ALA A 79 -4.28 -16.82 5.16
CA ALA A 79 -5.37 -16.00 5.69
C ALA A 79 -5.67 -16.32 7.16
N TYR A 80 -5.71 -17.60 7.52
CA TYR A 80 -5.85 -18.02 8.91
C TYR A 80 -4.73 -17.43 9.79
N LEU A 81 -3.47 -17.53 9.35
CA LEU A 81 -2.33 -17.00 10.10
C LEU A 81 -2.44 -15.48 10.32
N TYR A 82 -2.77 -14.71 9.27
CA TYR A 82 -2.88 -13.26 9.39
C TYR A 82 -4.10 -12.84 10.23
N SER A 83 -5.20 -13.58 10.15
CA SER A 83 -6.37 -13.38 11.02
C SER A 83 -6.00 -13.61 12.49
N ALA A 84 -5.34 -14.73 12.79
CA ALA A 84 -4.90 -15.07 14.14
C ALA A 84 -3.90 -14.03 14.69
N ALA A 85 -2.96 -13.56 13.85
CA ALA A 85 -2.04 -12.47 14.19
C ALA A 85 -2.75 -11.15 14.50
N ARG A 86 -3.80 -10.83 13.73
CA ARG A 86 -4.58 -9.62 13.91
C ARG A 86 -5.43 -9.67 15.19
N SER A 87 -6.00 -10.82 15.52
CA SER A 87 -6.69 -11.05 16.79
C SER A 87 -5.73 -10.94 17.97
N GLY A 88 -4.53 -11.53 17.86
CA GLY A 88 -3.48 -11.39 18.87
C GLY A 88 -3.04 -9.93 19.07
N LEU A 89 -2.94 -9.16 17.98
CA LEU A 89 -2.68 -7.72 18.07
C LEU A 89 -3.84 -6.97 18.73
N ALA A 90 -5.08 -7.28 18.38
CA ALA A 90 -6.25 -6.66 19.00
C ALA A 90 -6.33 -6.97 20.50
N ASP A 91 -5.96 -8.18 20.92
CA ASP A 91 -5.84 -8.56 22.33
C ASP A 91 -4.72 -7.80 23.03
N LEU A 92 -3.55 -7.69 22.41
CA LEU A 92 -2.43 -6.89 22.92
C LEU A 92 -2.84 -5.44 23.13
N TYR A 93 -3.50 -4.82 22.13
CA TYR A 93 -4.00 -3.46 22.23
C TYR A 93 -5.11 -3.33 23.28
N ARG A 94 -6.01 -4.31 23.40
CA ARG A 94 -7.04 -4.32 24.46
C ARG A 94 -6.45 -4.42 25.85
N ARG A 95 -5.44 -5.26 26.06
CA ARG A 95 -4.73 -5.38 27.34
C ARG A 95 -4.02 -4.07 27.70
N ARG A 96 -3.33 -3.46 26.74
CA ARG A 96 -2.68 -2.15 26.91
C ARG A 96 -3.67 -1.01 27.13
N LYS A 97 -4.83 -1.07 26.49
CA LYS A 97 -5.96 -0.16 26.68
C LYS A 97 -6.62 -0.36 28.05
N HIS A 98 -6.63 -1.58 28.59
CA HIS A 98 -7.12 -1.80 29.94
C HIS A 98 -6.21 -1.17 31.01
N ASP A 99 -4.93 -0.98 30.70
CA ASP A 99 -3.96 -0.23 31.53
C ASP A 99 -4.00 1.29 31.29
N SER A 100 -4.74 1.77 30.28
CA SER A 100 -4.88 3.18 29.94
C SER A 100 -6.36 3.52 29.77
N THR A 101 -6.98 4.08 30.80
CA THR A 101 -8.36 4.57 30.79
C THR A 101 -8.56 5.59 29.67
N ASP A 102 -9.01 5.15 28.50
CA ASP A 102 -9.93 5.90 27.66
C ASP A 102 -10.66 5.02 26.64
N ASP A 103 -11.96 5.29 26.56
CA ASP A 103 -13.00 4.50 25.93
C ASP A 103 -13.05 4.73 24.42
N LEU A 104 -13.20 3.65 23.64
CA LEU A 104 -13.49 3.72 22.21
C LEU A 104 -14.19 2.40 21.85
N GLY A 105 -15.51 2.50 21.75
CA GLY A 105 -16.45 1.42 21.48
C GLY A 105 -16.58 1.03 20.01
N ASP A 106 -17.46 0.05 19.84
CA ASP A 106 -17.98 -0.63 18.64
C ASP A 106 -17.06 -1.68 17.98
N LEU A 107 -17.26 -2.91 18.46
CA LEU A 107 -16.76 -4.17 17.90
C LEU A 107 -17.45 -4.51 16.58
N ILE A 108 -16.63 -4.89 15.59
CA ILE A 108 -17.00 -5.31 14.23
C ILE A 108 -17.88 -6.58 14.26
N ASP A 109 -18.88 -6.64 13.37
CA ASP A 109 -19.78 -7.79 13.17
C ASP A 109 -18.99 -9.04 12.65
N PRO A 110 -19.16 -10.24 13.24
CA PRO A 110 -18.57 -11.48 12.77
C PRO A 110 -18.79 -11.79 11.28
N GLN A 111 -19.88 -11.32 10.67
CA GLN A 111 -20.20 -11.54 9.26
C GLN A 111 -19.41 -10.60 8.33
N GLU A 112 -19.20 -9.34 8.74
CA GLU A 112 -18.24 -8.42 8.12
C GLU A 112 -16.80 -8.96 8.20
N LEU A 113 -16.50 -9.75 9.23
CA LEU A 113 -15.20 -10.39 9.46
C LEU A 113 -14.89 -11.53 8.47
N VAL A 114 -15.90 -12.26 7.99
CA VAL A 114 -15.75 -13.33 6.98
C VAL A 114 -15.60 -12.72 5.58
N GLU A 115 -16.38 -11.70 5.25
CA GLU A 115 -16.23 -10.93 3.99
C GLU A 115 -14.91 -10.15 3.94
N PHE A 116 -14.42 -9.67 5.10
CA PHE A 116 -13.10 -9.08 5.26
C PHE A 116 -11.96 -10.09 5.03
N VAL A 117 -12.17 -11.38 5.34
CA VAL A 117 -11.23 -12.47 5.06
C VAL A 117 -11.22 -12.81 3.57
N GLU A 118 -12.38 -12.87 2.92
CA GLU A 118 -12.51 -13.12 1.48
C GLU A 118 -11.96 -11.98 0.60
N LEU A 119 -12.10 -10.71 1.02
CA LEU A 119 -11.49 -9.58 0.33
C LEU A 119 -10.00 -9.37 0.67
N ALA A 120 -9.55 -9.75 1.86
CA ALA A 120 -8.12 -9.78 2.19
C ALA A 120 -7.38 -10.87 1.41
N LEU A 121 -8.09 -11.91 0.95
CA LEU A 121 -7.59 -12.97 0.08
C LEU A 121 -7.36 -12.49 -1.37
N ASP A 122 -8.02 -11.42 -1.83
CA ASP A 122 -7.82 -10.84 -3.16
C ASP A 122 -7.54 -9.32 -3.10
N SER A 123 -6.40 -8.97 -2.49
CA SER A 123 -5.92 -7.60 -2.43
C SER A 123 -5.82 -6.94 -3.81
N GLU A 124 -5.58 -7.71 -4.87
CA GLU A 124 -5.51 -7.19 -6.24
C GLU A 124 -6.91 -6.81 -6.74
N ARG A 125 -7.91 -7.68 -6.57
CA ARG A 125 -9.30 -7.37 -6.95
C ARG A 125 -9.87 -6.17 -6.20
N LEU A 126 -9.48 -5.99 -4.94
CA LEU A 126 -9.83 -4.79 -4.18
C LEU A 126 -9.30 -3.50 -4.82
N HIS A 127 -8.06 -3.54 -5.29
CA HIS A 127 -7.44 -2.39 -5.97
C HIS A 127 -8.04 -2.17 -7.36
N GLU A 128 -8.36 -3.23 -8.10
CA GLU A 128 -9.10 -3.13 -9.37
C GLU A 128 -10.48 -2.50 -9.17
N LEU A 129 -11.23 -2.93 -8.15
CA LEU A 129 -12.53 -2.34 -7.85
C LEU A 129 -12.39 -0.88 -7.42
N ALA A 130 -11.34 -0.54 -6.68
CA ALA A 130 -11.04 0.85 -6.35
C ALA A 130 -10.77 1.70 -7.62
N ASP A 131 -10.10 1.13 -8.63
CA ASP A 131 -9.91 1.77 -9.93
C ASP A 131 -11.26 1.94 -10.67
N GLU A 132 -12.10 0.90 -10.69
CA GLU A 132 -13.43 0.94 -11.31
C GLU A 132 -14.35 1.97 -10.64
N VAL A 133 -14.43 1.97 -9.30
CA VAL A 133 -15.39 2.78 -8.54
C VAL A 133 -14.96 4.24 -8.44
N TRP A 134 -13.69 4.50 -8.14
CA TRP A 134 -13.24 5.86 -7.84
C TRP A 134 -12.54 6.55 -8.99
N LEU A 135 -11.77 5.82 -9.81
CA LEU A 135 -11.24 6.40 -11.05
C LEU A 135 -12.30 6.37 -12.15
N GLY A 136 -13.25 5.42 -12.11
CA GLY A 136 -14.23 5.21 -13.17
C GLY A 136 -13.67 4.32 -14.29
N GLN A 137 -12.59 3.59 -14.02
CA GLN A 137 -11.88 2.79 -14.99
C GLN A 137 -12.80 1.71 -15.58
N ARG A 138 -12.80 1.57 -16.91
CA ARG A 138 -13.53 0.51 -17.61
C ARG A 138 -12.54 -0.47 -18.24
N PRO A 139 -12.81 -1.79 -18.27
CA PRO A 139 -11.82 -2.78 -18.68
C PRO A 139 -11.34 -2.66 -20.14
N ARG A 140 -12.19 -2.19 -21.06
CA ARG A 140 -11.86 -2.17 -22.49
C ARG A 140 -10.81 -1.12 -22.83
N HIS A 141 -9.69 -1.57 -23.40
CA HIS A 141 -8.58 -0.74 -23.88
C HIS A 141 -7.96 0.18 -22.82
N HIS A 142 -8.16 -0.10 -21.52
CA HIS A 142 -7.67 0.75 -20.43
C HIS A 142 -6.17 1.05 -20.54
N ALA A 143 -5.35 -0.01 -20.58
CA ALA A 143 -3.89 0.12 -20.61
C ALA A 143 -3.42 0.93 -21.82
N LEU A 144 -4.07 0.77 -22.98
CA LEU A 144 -3.76 1.49 -24.19
C LEU A 144 -4.10 2.98 -24.07
N ARG A 145 -5.31 3.31 -23.59
CA ARG A 145 -5.75 4.70 -23.41
C ARG A 145 -4.91 5.43 -22.36
N LEU A 146 -4.54 4.74 -21.28
CA LEU A 146 -3.64 5.31 -20.26
C LEU A 146 -2.22 5.51 -20.80
N LEU A 147 -1.68 4.57 -21.59
CA LEU A 147 -0.38 4.73 -22.24
C LEU A 147 -0.39 5.95 -23.18
N LEU A 148 -1.45 6.11 -23.98
CA LEU A 148 -1.61 7.26 -24.87
C LEU A 148 -1.71 8.57 -24.09
N ALA A 149 -2.49 8.58 -23.00
CA ALA A 149 -2.57 9.74 -22.13
C ALA A 149 -1.21 10.13 -21.54
N LYS A 150 -0.39 9.15 -21.14
CA LYS A 150 1.00 9.38 -20.69
C LYS A 150 1.88 9.93 -21.81
N MET A 151 1.80 9.40 -23.02
CA MET A 151 2.61 9.90 -24.14
C MET A 151 2.21 11.33 -24.53
N ILE A 152 0.91 11.61 -24.62
CA ILE A 152 0.40 12.90 -25.11
C ILE A 152 0.48 13.97 -24.00
N TYR A 153 -0.12 13.71 -22.84
CA TYR A 153 -0.19 14.68 -21.75
C TYR A 153 0.96 14.56 -20.75
N GLY A 154 1.67 13.43 -20.70
CA GLY A 154 2.84 13.26 -19.84
C GLY A 154 4.15 13.61 -20.55
N GLU A 155 4.31 13.26 -21.83
CA GLU A 155 5.56 13.51 -22.58
C GLU A 155 5.41 14.60 -23.65
N GLY A 156 4.21 15.14 -23.86
CA GLY A 156 3.96 16.20 -24.85
C GLY A 156 3.92 15.70 -26.29
N MET A 157 3.66 14.41 -26.52
CA MET A 157 3.55 13.86 -27.87
C MET A 157 2.33 14.44 -28.62
N PRO A 158 2.49 14.97 -29.84
CA PRO A 158 1.36 15.42 -30.65
C PRO A 158 0.41 14.26 -31.03
N LEU A 159 -0.91 14.53 -31.06
CA LEU A 159 -1.94 13.56 -31.45
C LEU A 159 -1.66 12.83 -32.79
N PRO A 160 -1.22 13.50 -33.87
CA PRO A 160 -0.91 12.82 -35.13
C PRO A 160 0.20 11.77 -34.98
N GLN A 161 1.21 12.04 -34.15
CA GLN A 161 2.32 11.13 -33.91
C GLN A 161 1.89 9.92 -33.07
N ALA A 162 1.06 10.15 -32.05
CA ALA A 162 0.48 9.08 -31.24
C ALA A 162 -0.41 8.16 -32.09
N LEU A 163 -1.23 8.72 -32.97
CA LEU A 163 -2.06 7.96 -33.90
C LEU A 163 -1.21 7.12 -34.88
N LEU A 164 -0.15 7.71 -35.44
CA LEU A 164 0.80 7.00 -36.29
C LEU A 164 1.47 5.83 -35.54
N PHE A 165 1.91 6.07 -34.30
CA PHE A 165 2.49 5.04 -33.44
C PHE A 165 1.55 3.83 -33.27
N LEU A 166 0.25 4.08 -33.02
CA LEU A 166 -0.74 3.01 -32.88
C LEU A 166 -0.93 2.21 -34.18
N ARG A 167 -1.05 2.91 -35.31
CA ARG A 167 -1.25 2.29 -36.64
C ARG A 167 -0.07 1.40 -37.03
N CYS A 168 1.16 1.84 -36.76
CA CYS A 168 2.37 1.07 -37.04
C CYS A 168 2.50 -0.21 -36.20
N ARG A 169 1.79 -0.31 -35.06
CA ARG A 169 1.83 -1.46 -34.15
C ARG A 169 0.74 -2.49 -34.40
N ALA A 170 -0.14 -2.27 -35.37
CA ALA A 170 -1.25 -3.17 -35.74
C ALA A 170 -2.09 -3.64 -34.53
N LEU A 171 -2.30 -2.76 -33.56
CA LEU A 171 -3.10 -3.08 -32.37
C LEU A 171 -4.59 -3.23 -32.76
N PRO A 172 -5.36 -4.11 -32.08
CA PRO A 172 -6.79 -4.22 -32.32
C PRO A 172 -7.54 -2.98 -31.83
N ALA A 173 -8.54 -2.54 -32.60
CA ALA A 173 -9.42 -1.42 -32.31
C ALA A 173 -8.71 -0.06 -32.13
N VAL A 174 -7.75 0.26 -33.01
CA VAL A 174 -7.07 1.57 -33.00
C VAL A 174 -8.01 2.66 -33.52
N PRO A 175 -8.00 3.89 -32.94
CA PRO A 175 -8.75 5.02 -33.47
C PRO A 175 -8.44 5.26 -34.95
N GLU A 176 -9.46 5.56 -35.75
CA GLU A 176 -9.30 5.83 -37.18
C GLU A 176 -8.92 7.29 -37.44
N SER A 177 -9.16 8.19 -36.49
CA SER A 177 -8.93 9.64 -36.65
C SER A 177 -8.37 10.28 -35.38
N GLU A 178 -7.78 11.47 -35.53
CA GLU A 178 -7.36 12.30 -34.39
C GLU A 178 -8.54 12.71 -33.51
N THR A 179 -9.72 12.94 -34.12
CA THR A 179 -10.96 13.24 -33.39
C THR A 179 -11.39 12.06 -32.52
N GLU A 180 -11.31 10.84 -33.04
CA GLU A 180 -11.62 9.64 -32.28
C GLU A 180 -10.60 9.41 -31.16
N LEU A 181 -9.30 9.62 -31.43
CA LEU A 181 -8.25 9.55 -30.41
C LEU A 181 -8.46 10.61 -29.31
N ALA A 182 -8.86 11.83 -29.67
CA ALA A 182 -9.20 12.88 -28.72
C ALA A 182 -10.42 12.49 -27.88
N GLY A 183 -11.47 11.94 -28.51
CA GLY A 183 -12.63 11.39 -27.80
C GLY A 183 -12.26 10.22 -26.88
N TRP A 184 -11.26 9.44 -27.26
CA TRP A 184 -10.73 8.38 -26.40
C TRP A 184 -10.05 8.92 -25.15
N LEU A 185 -9.44 10.10 -25.22
CA LEU A 185 -8.70 10.70 -24.11
C LEU A 185 -9.55 11.65 -23.27
N SER A 186 -10.70 12.09 -23.80
CA SER A 186 -11.57 13.05 -23.16
C SER A 186 -12.40 12.49 -22.00
N GLU A 187 -12.35 11.18 -21.73
CA GLU A 187 -13.10 10.59 -20.61
C GLU A 187 -12.47 10.96 -19.24
N PRO A 188 -13.27 11.39 -18.23
CA PRO A 188 -12.74 11.81 -16.93
C PRO A 188 -11.87 10.76 -16.22
N TRP A 189 -12.17 9.48 -16.42
CA TRP A 189 -11.38 8.41 -15.80
C TRP A 189 -9.95 8.34 -16.35
N VAL A 190 -9.72 8.68 -17.63
CA VAL A 190 -8.39 8.69 -18.24
C VAL A 190 -7.50 9.70 -17.51
N LEU A 191 -8.04 10.90 -17.28
CA LEU A 191 -7.34 11.97 -16.56
C LEU A 191 -7.10 11.60 -15.09
N ARG A 192 -8.07 10.96 -14.43
CA ARG A 192 -7.89 10.47 -13.05
C ARG A 192 -6.85 9.37 -12.96
N SER A 193 -6.86 8.39 -13.86
CA SER A 193 -5.86 7.32 -13.91
C SER A 193 -4.46 7.86 -14.23
N LEU A 194 -4.37 8.85 -15.11
CA LEU A 194 -3.13 9.57 -15.39
C LEU A 194 -2.62 10.27 -14.12
N ALA A 195 -3.46 11.08 -13.49
CA ALA A 195 -3.13 11.79 -12.24
C ALA A 195 -2.72 10.83 -11.12
N PHE A 196 -3.47 9.74 -10.92
CA PHE A 196 -3.14 8.71 -9.95
C PHE A 196 -1.73 8.15 -10.20
N THR A 197 -1.40 7.84 -11.45
CA THR A 197 -0.08 7.30 -11.80
C THR A 197 1.05 8.31 -11.56
N HIS A 198 0.80 9.60 -11.82
CA HIS A 198 1.80 10.65 -11.61
C HIS A 198 1.97 11.01 -10.14
N LEU A 199 0.90 11.03 -9.35
CA LEU A 199 0.90 11.44 -7.95
C LEU A 199 1.29 10.32 -6.99
N TYR A 200 0.90 9.08 -7.27
CA TYR A 200 1.26 7.96 -6.42
C TYR A 200 2.77 7.70 -6.47
N ARG A 201 3.37 7.65 -5.28
CA ARG A 201 4.76 7.26 -5.04
C ARG A 201 4.80 6.28 -3.89
N THR A 202 5.45 5.14 -4.10
CA THR A 202 5.81 4.20 -3.04
C THR A 202 6.74 4.85 -2.02
N ASN A 203 6.90 4.24 -0.85
CA ASN A 203 7.81 4.73 0.18
C ASN A 203 9.28 4.72 -0.30
N ASP A 204 9.67 3.69 -1.06
CA ASP A 204 11.02 3.60 -1.64
C ASP A 204 11.24 4.71 -2.68
N GLU A 205 10.28 4.97 -3.57
CA GLU A 205 10.37 6.05 -4.56
C GLU A 205 10.45 7.42 -3.90
N LEU A 206 9.64 7.68 -2.87
CA LEU A 206 9.66 8.95 -2.17
C LEU A 206 10.97 9.13 -1.40
N ALA A 207 11.45 8.10 -0.71
CA ALA A 207 12.73 8.15 -0.01
C ALA A 207 13.91 8.39 -0.97
N ALA A 208 13.95 7.65 -2.08
CA ALA A 208 14.98 7.83 -3.11
C ALA A 208 15.00 9.25 -3.67
N LEU A 209 13.82 9.82 -3.95
CA LEU A 209 13.70 11.19 -4.45
C LEU A 209 14.21 12.23 -3.43
N ILE A 210 13.81 12.11 -2.16
CA ILE A 210 14.24 13.04 -1.09
C ILE A 210 15.76 12.98 -0.88
N LEU A 211 16.34 11.77 -0.97
CA LEU A 211 17.77 11.50 -0.86
C LEU A 211 18.56 11.87 -2.13
N GLY A 212 17.90 12.36 -3.18
CA GLY A 212 18.55 12.75 -4.44
C GLY A 212 19.13 11.58 -5.22
N LEU A 213 18.57 10.37 -5.05
CA LEU A 213 19.00 9.18 -5.79
C LEU A 213 18.37 9.15 -7.19
N PRO A 214 19.08 8.61 -8.19
CA PRO A 214 18.61 8.60 -9.58
C PRO A 214 17.42 7.67 -9.83
N TYR A 215 17.27 6.61 -9.02
CA TYR A 215 16.19 5.65 -9.12
C TYR A 215 15.89 5.02 -7.76
N ALA A 216 14.67 4.51 -7.62
CA ALA A 216 14.25 3.75 -6.46
C ALA A 216 14.64 2.28 -6.64
N ASP A 217 15.68 1.85 -5.91
CA ASP A 217 16.08 0.45 -5.83
C ASP A 217 16.13 0.02 -4.36
N SER A 218 15.35 -1.00 -4.01
CA SER A 218 15.31 -1.52 -2.65
C SER A 218 16.67 -2.03 -2.18
N ALA A 219 17.49 -2.62 -3.06
CA ALA A 219 18.81 -3.11 -2.68
C ALA A 219 19.78 -1.96 -2.36
N LEU A 220 19.72 -0.88 -3.15
CA LEU A 220 20.45 0.36 -2.90
C LEU A 220 20.02 1.00 -1.57
N LEU A 221 18.71 1.12 -1.34
CA LEU A 221 18.17 1.70 -0.10
C LEU A 221 18.51 0.85 1.13
N ASP A 222 18.57 -0.49 1.00
CA ASP A 222 19.04 -1.38 2.06
C ASP A 222 20.53 -1.21 2.34
N ALA A 223 21.35 -1.02 1.31
CA ALA A 223 22.77 -0.71 1.47
C ALA A 223 22.98 0.63 2.17
N LEU A 224 22.24 1.67 1.76
CA LEU A 224 22.24 2.98 2.41
C LEU A 224 21.80 2.89 3.88
N SER A 225 20.77 2.10 4.18
CA SER A 225 20.30 1.89 5.56
C SER A 225 21.39 1.29 6.44
N ARG A 226 22.13 0.29 5.93
CA ARG A 226 23.27 -0.31 6.65
C ARG A 226 24.43 0.66 6.83
N GLN A 227 24.75 1.43 5.79
CA GLN A 227 25.83 2.41 5.85
C GLN A 227 25.52 3.53 6.83
N ALA A 228 24.31 4.08 6.77
CA ALA A 228 23.84 5.16 7.64
C ALA A 228 23.89 4.79 9.13
N ALA A 229 23.59 3.53 9.47
CA ALA A 229 23.68 3.04 10.86
C ALA A 229 25.11 3.01 11.42
N THR A 230 26.13 2.93 10.57
CA THR A 230 27.54 2.80 11.00
C THR A 230 28.39 4.05 10.75
N ALA A 231 27.96 4.91 9.83
CA ALA A 231 28.73 6.07 9.42
C ALA A 231 28.73 7.18 10.50
N PRO A 232 29.71 8.09 10.50
CA PRO A 232 29.74 9.25 11.38
C PRO A 232 28.49 10.14 11.17
N PRO A 233 27.71 10.47 12.22
CA PRO A 233 26.43 11.18 12.10
C PRO A 233 26.47 12.49 11.31
N GLN A 234 27.54 13.27 11.47
CA GLN A 234 27.69 14.63 10.93
C GLN A 234 28.41 14.70 9.59
N GLU A 235 28.87 13.57 9.05
CA GLU A 235 29.53 13.52 7.75
C GLU A 235 28.51 13.65 6.63
N GLU A 236 28.88 14.36 5.56
CA GLU A 236 28.05 14.56 4.37
C GLU A 236 27.79 13.22 3.65
N ALA A 237 26.54 13.03 3.26
CA ALA A 237 26.01 11.85 2.59
C ALA A 237 25.33 12.24 1.26
N CYS A 238 24.48 11.37 0.72
CA CYS A 238 23.77 11.64 -0.53
C CYS A 238 22.80 12.82 -0.41
N GLY A 239 22.59 13.54 -1.52
CA GLY A 239 21.54 14.57 -1.61
C GLY A 239 21.74 15.80 -0.71
N GLY A 240 22.97 16.03 -0.23
CA GLY A 240 23.31 17.12 0.68
C GLY A 240 22.78 16.93 2.10
N TRP A 241 22.53 15.68 2.51
CA TRP A 241 22.12 15.29 3.85
C TRP A 241 23.33 14.80 4.66
N THR A 242 23.24 14.80 5.99
CA THR A 242 24.20 14.05 6.82
C THR A 242 23.78 12.59 6.98
N TRP A 243 24.69 11.71 7.39
CA TRP A 243 24.33 10.30 7.62
C TRP A 243 23.25 10.09 8.68
N ALA A 244 23.19 10.93 9.71
CA ALA A 244 22.10 10.91 10.68
C ALA A 244 20.75 11.28 10.05
N GLU A 245 20.73 12.32 9.20
CA GLU A 245 19.53 12.72 8.47
C GLU A 245 19.09 11.62 7.49
N VAL A 246 20.02 10.99 6.78
CA VAL A 246 19.72 9.84 5.88
C VAL A 246 19.08 8.69 6.67
N GLU A 247 19.61 8.35 7.83
CA GLU A 247 19.06 7.31 8.70
C GLU A 247 17.63 7.67 9.16
N ALA A 248 17.42 8.93 9.61
CA ALA A 248 16.10 9.43 10.00
C ALA A 248 15.08 9.36 8.85
N ILE A 249 15.49 9.73 7.63
CA ILE A 249 14.66 9.68 6.41
C ILE A 249 14.27 8.24 6.09
N LEU A 250 15.21 7.29 6.14
CA LEU A 250 14.95 5.89 5.85
C LEU A 250 14.03 5.23 6.89
N TRP A 251 14.13 5.61 8.17
CA TRP A 251 13.17 5.13 9.17
C TRP A 251 11.79 5.77 8.99
N ARG A 252 11.72 7.08 8.77
CA ARG A 252 10.43 7.80 8.69
C ARG A 252 9.70 7.56 7.39
N ILE A 253 10.34 7.83 6.26
CA ILE A 253 9.71 7.88 4.93
C ILE A 253 9.65 6.50 4.30
N ARG A 254 10.76 5.76 4.32
CA ARG A 254 10.83 4.43 3.72
C ARG A 254 10.10 3.39 4.57
N SER A 255 10.44 3.33 5.86
CA SER A 255 9.93 2.30 6.78
C SER A 255 8.60 2.65 7.47
N GLY A 256 8.17 3.92 7.40
CA GLY A 256 6.90 4.36 7.99
C GLY A 256 6.90 4.35 9.52
N CYS A 257 8.07 4.46 10.16
CA CYS A 257 8.14 4.60 11.62
C CYS A 257 7.48 5.91 12.08
N THR A 258 6.90 5.88 13.28
CA THR A 258 6.42 7.07 13.98
C THR A 258 7.58 7.90 14.51
N HIS A 259 7.35 9.19 14.78
CA HIS A 259 8.36 10.09 15.35
C HIS A 259 9.04 9.49 16.60
N ALA A 260 8.24 9.03 17.57
CA ALA A 260 8.76 8.40 18.80
C ALA A 260 9.62 7.15 18.53
N GLN A 261 9.29 6.36 17.51
CA GLN A 261 10.09 5.20 17.12
C GLN A 261 11.42 5.60 16.49
N VAL A 262 11.44 6.70 15.72
CA VAL A 262 12.69 7.20 15.14
C VAL A 262 13.59 7.81 16.21
N VAL A 263 13.04 8.61 17.13
CA VAL A 263 13.77 9.13 18.30
C VAL A 263 14.43 7.99 19.07
N ARG A 264 13.67 6.94 19.40
CA ARG A 264 14.20 5.76 20.11
C ARG A 264 15.29 5.00 19.34
N ARG A 265 15.26 5.03 18.01
CA ARG A 265 16.23 4.30 17.17
C ARG A 265 17.52 5.08 16.94
N LEU A 266 17.42 6.40 16.81
CA LEU A 266 18.57 7.27 16.61
C LEU A 266 19.28 7.57 17.92
N ASP A 267 18.56 7.61 19.04
CA ASP A 267 19.06 7.74 20.42
C ASP A 267 20.13 8.86 20.54
N ASP A 268 21.41 8.50 20.54
CA ASP A 268 22.54 9.44 20.66
C ASP A 268 23.01 10.07 19.35
N ARG A 269 22.52 9.60 18.19
CA ARG A 269 22.98 10.05 16.86
C ARG A 269 22.32 11.35 16.41
N MET A 270 21.13 11.64 16.93
CA MET A 270 20.34 12.82 16.55
C MET A 270 19.31 13.13 17.65
N ASN A 271 19.22 14.39 18.07
CA ASN A 271 18.23 14.79 19.08
C ASN A 271 16.84 15.00 18.46
N GLU A 272 15.82 15.13 19.32
CA GLU A 272 14.42 15.23 18.87
C GLU A 272 14.13 16.45 17.99
N ASP A 273 14.73 17.60 18.31
CA ASP A 273 14.56 18.84 17.54
C ASP A 273 15.20 18.72 16.15
N GLU A 274 16.39 18.11 16.07
CA GLU A 274 17.05 17.80 14.80
C GLU A 274 16.18 16.87 13.95
N ILE A 275 15.55 15.85 14.56
CA ILE A 275 14.66 14.92 13.86
C ILE A 275 13.46 15.67 13.29
N HIS A 276 12.87 16.55 14.09
CA HIS A 276 11.76 17.40 13.65
C HIS A 276 12.17 18.29 12.46
N ASP A 277 13.32 18.95 12.55
CA ASP A 277 13.86 19.80 11.50
C ASP A 277 14.15 19.02 10.22
N THR A 278 14.73 17.81 10.32
CA THR A 278 14.93 16.93 9.15
C THR A 278 13.61 16.61 8.48
N TYR A 279 12.55 16.33 9.23
CA TYR A 279 11.24 16.04 8.65
C TYR A 279 10.58 17.26 8.02
N ALA A 280 10.74 18.45 8.63
CA ALA A 280 10.32 19.70 8.02
C ALA A 280 11.04 19.94 6.68
N LYS A 281 12.37 19.73 6.63
CA LYS A 281 13.15 19.79 5.39
C LYS A 281 12.66 18.76 4.36
N CYS A 282 12.31 17.54 4.78
CA CYS A 282 11.79 16.50 3.90
C CYS A 282 10.46 16.92 3.25
N ARG A 283 9.53 17.49 4.02
CA ARG A 283 8.25 17.99 3.51
C ARG A 283 8.45 19.05 2.43
N GLY A 284 9.46 19.91 2.60
CA GLY A 284 9.87 20.89 1.59
C GLY A 284 10.41 20.29 0.28
N ARG A 285 10.75 18.98 0.26
CA ARG A 285 11.18 18.25 -0.94
C ARG A 285 10.11 17.29 -1.48
N PHE A 286 8.88 17.32 -0.95
CA PHE A 286 7.81 16.46 -1.45
C PHE A 286 7.34 16.94 -2.84
N PRO A 287 7.26 16.05 -3.83
CA PRO A 287 7.08 16.47 -5.22
C PRO A 287 5.61 16.68 -5.62
N PHE A 288 4.65 16.46 -4.71
CA PHE A 288 3.25 16.26 -5.09
C PHE A 288 2.58 17.51 -5.64
N GLU A 289 2.86 18.68 -5.06
CA GLU A 289 2.35 19.96 -5.54
C GLU A 289 2.90 20.29 -6.94
N GLU A 290 4.21 20.16 -7.13
CA GLU A 290 4.89 20.40 -8.40
C GLU A 290 4.41 19.44 -9.49
N ILE A 291 4.27 18.14 -9.18
CA ILE A 291 3.71 17.14 -10.09
C ILE A 291 2.30 17.54 -10.51
N MET A 292 1.46 17.96 -9.56
CA MET A 292 0.09 18.36 -9.86
C MET A 292 0.04 19.61 -10.72
N LEU A 293 0.87 20.62 -10.42
CA LEU A 293 0.96 21.84 -11.22
C LEU A 293 1.42 21.55 -12.66
N LEU A 294 2.45 20.71 -12.82
CA LEU A 294 2.94 20.29 -14.13
C LEU A 294 1.84 19.56 -14.91
N LEU A 295 1.16 18.60 -14.29
CA LEU A 295 0.07 17.87 -14.92
C LEU A 295 -1.10 18.82 -15.28
N TRP A 296 -1.43 19.75 -14.39
CA TRP A 296 -2.47 20.74 -14.62
C TRP A 296 -2.20 21.59 -15.85
N ASN A 297 -0.97 22.07 -16.00
CA ASN A 297 -0.53 22.88 -17.14
C ASN A 297 -0.54 22.05 -18.44
N ARG A 298 -0.10 20.79 -18.40
CA ARG A 298 -0.13 19.92 -19.59
C ARG A 298 -1.54 19.54 -20.05
N LEU A 299 -2.52 19.66 -19.16
CA LEU A 299 -3.94 19.47 -19.46
C LEU A 299 -4.66 20.79 -19.80
N GLU A 300 -3.93 21.88 -20.02
CA GLU A 300 -4.51 23.16 -20.43
C GLU A 300 -5.32 23.01 -21.73
N GLY A 301 -6.51 23.63 -21.76
CA GLY A 301 -7.46 23.49 -22.86
C GLY A 301 -8.34 22.23 -22.81
N HIS A 302 -8.10 21.29 -21.89
CA HIS A 302 -8.94 20.11 -21.76
C HIS A 302 -10.20 20.39 -20.92
N GLU A 303 -11.38 20.34 -21.55
CA GLU A 303 -12.67 20.76 -20.95
C GLU A 303 -13.00 20.07 -19.61
N LEU A 304 -12.67 18.78 -19.48
CA LEU A 304 -12.96 18.00 -18.27
C LEU A 304 -11.84 18.01 -17.22
N ARG A 305 -10.75 18.77 -17.40
CA ARG A 305 -9.62 18.80 -16.46
C ARG A 305 -10.07 19.08 -15.03
N GLN A 306 -10.83 20.17 -14.84
CA GLN A 306 -11.28 20.59 -13.51
C GLN A 306 -12.18 19.51 -12.89
N LYS A 307 -13.22 19.08 -13.61
CA LYS A 307 -14.15 18.03 -13.15
C LYS A 307 -13.44 16.72 -12.80
N ALA A 308 -12.44 16.31 -13.57
CA ALA A 308 -11.75 15.06 -13.35
C ALA A 308 -10.91 15.09 -12.06
N LEU A 309 -10.26 16.21 -11.77
CA LEU A 309 -9.21 16.33 -10.74
C LEU A 309 -9.70 16.97 -9.43
N SER A 310 -10.76 17.78 -9.48
CA SER A 310 -11.35 18.41 -8.30
C SER A 310 -12.47 17.58 -7.66
N GLU A 311 -12.70 16.33 -8.11
CA GLU A 311 -13.67 15.41 -7.53
C GLU A 311 -13.00 14.42 -6.57
N SER A 312 -13.77 13.88 -5.61
CA SER A 312 -13.25 13.02 -4.54
C SER A 312 -12.64 11.69 -5.02
N GLY A 313 -12.97 11.20 -6.22
CA GLY A 313 -12.57 9.88 -6.70
C GLY A 313 -11.05 9.65 -6.72
N LEU A 314 -10.29 10.55 -7.33
CA LEU A 314 -8.81 10.48 -7.35
C LEU A 314 -8.24 10.42 -5.93
N TRP A 315 -8.73 11.29 -5.05
CA TRP A 315 -8.23 11.43 -3.68
C TRP A 315 -8.59 10.24 -2.80
N LYS A 316 -9.82 9.72 -2.89
CA LYS A 316 -10.22 8.47 -2.24
C LYS A 316 -9.31 7.32 -2.67
N ARG A 317 -9.00 7.23 -3.97
CA ARG A 317 -8.14 6.17 -4.52
C ARG A 317 -6.69 6.26 -4.05
N LEU A 318 -6.13 7.47 -3.96
CA LEU A 318 -4.79 7.72 -3.39
C LEU A 318 -4.74 7.38 -1.91
N VAL A 319 -5.68 7.90 -1.12
CA VAL A 319 -5.80 7.63 0.32
C VAL A 319 -5.96 6.13 0.59
N PHE A 320 -6.85 5.46 -0.16
CA PHE A 320 -7.04 4.01 -0.06
C PHE A 320 -5.75 3.25 -0.32
N HIS A 321 -5.00 3.61 -1.36
CA HIS A 321 -3.76 2.91 -1.70
C HIS A 321 -2.70 3.09 -0.61
N TYR A 322 -2.48 4.33 -0.18
CA TYR A 322 -1.52 4.62 0.88
C TYR A 322 -1.88 3.96 2.20
N HIS A 323 -3.17 3.96 2.55
CA HIS A 323 -3.62 3.34 3.78
C HIS A 323 -3.55 1.81 3.73
N CYS A 324 -4.01 1.18 2.63
CA CYS A 324 -4.14 -0.27 2.56
C CYS A 324 -2.86 -0.99 2.12
N ARG A 325 -2.05 -0.38 1.25
CA ARG A 325 -0.83 -0.98 0.70
C ARG A 325 0.43 -0.54 1.42
N ASN A 326 0.50 0.74 1.80
CA ASN A 326 1.68 1.32 2.47
C ASN A 326 1.52 1.45 3.99
N PHE A 327 0.31 1.23 4.53
CA PHE A 327 0.01 1.31 5.97
C PHE A 327 0.41 2.64 6.61
N LEU A 328 0.31 3.72 5.84
CA LEU A 328 0.69 5.05 6.32
C LEU A 328 -0.29 5.60 7.36
N THR A 329 0.24 6.45 8.24
CA THR A 329 -0.55 7.22 9.19
C THR A 329 -1.40 8.27 8.46
N GLN A 330 -2.43 8.82 9.12
CA GLN A 330 -3.26 9.85 8.51
C GLN A 330 -2.45 11.10 8.14
N GLU A 331 -1.54 11.52 9.01
CA GLU A 331 -0.64 12.65 8.78
C GLU A 331 0.23 12.42 7.53
N ASP A 332 0.85 11.24 7.41
CA ASP A 332 1.69 10.90 6.27
C ASP A 332 0.90 10.86 4.95
N ILE A 333 -0.34 10.37 4.99
CA ILE A 333 -1.21 10.38 3.81
C ILE A 333 -1.53 11.82 3.43
N LEU A 334 -1.93 12.65 4.39
CA LEU A 334 -2.26 14.06 4.15
C LEU A 334 -1.06 14.82 3.60
N ASP A 335 0.14 14.62 4.10
CA ASP A 335 1.36 15.27 3.58
C ASP A 335 1.63 14.89 2.12
N ARG A 336 1.24 13.69 1.68
CA ARG A 336 1.38 13.25 0.29
C ARG A 336 0.25 13.71 -0.62
N THR A 337 -0.97 13.84 -0.11
CA THR A 337 -2.16 14.08 -0.96
C THR A 337 -2.68 15.51 -0.92
N ARG A 338 -2.60 16.20 0.22
CA ARG A 338 -3.23 17.50 0.45
C ARG A 338 -2.64 18.64 -0.42
N PRO A 339 -1.30 18.77 -0.60
CA PRO A 339 -0.75 19.83 -1.44
C PRO A 339 -1.25 19.73 -2.89
N ALA A 340 -1.19 18.53 -3.47
CA ALA A 340 -1.73 18.25 -4.79
C ALA A 340 -3.26 18.46 -4.88
N ALA A 341 -4.00 18.05 -3.84
CA ALA A 341 -5.44 18.24 -3.79
C ALA A 341 -5.84 19.71 -3.81
N HIS A 342 -5.20 20.54 -2.97
CA HIS A 342 -5.41 21.98 -2.94
C HIS A 342 -5.07 22.62 -4.29
N GLN A 343 -3.95 22.23 -4.90
CA GLN A 343 -3.55 22.69 -6.24
C GLN A 343 -4.59 22.33 -7.32
N ALA A 344 -5.27 21.19 -7.20
CA ALA A 344 -6.35 20.77 -8.08
C ALA A 344 -7.73 21.38 -7.74
N GLY A 345 -7.82 22.22 -6.71
CA GLY A 345 -9.07 22.82 -6.25
C GLY A 345 -9.96 21.91 -5.39
N TYR A 346 -9.40 20.85 -4.80
CA TYR A 346 -10.10 19.93 -3.90
C TYR A 346 -9.64 20.12 -2.44
N ALA A 347 -10.58 20.42 -1.53
CA ALA A 347 -10.28 20.61 -0.11
C ALA A 347 -10.17 19.26 0.62
N LEU A 348 -8.94 18.73 0.72
CA LEU A 348 -8.64 17.51 1.49
C LEU A 348 -8.00 17.86 2.84
N ASN A 349 -8.83 18.18 3.83
CA ASN A 349 -8.37 18.61 5.15
C ASN A 349 -8.44 17.50 6.21
N ASP A 350 -9.39 16.59 6.08
CA ASP A 350 -9.56 15.46 6.99
C ASP A 350 -9.94 14.19 6.22
N ILE A 351 -9.21 13.12 6.50
CA ILE A 351 -9.42 11.77 5.93
C ILE A 351 -9.86 10.77 7.00
N SER A 352 -10.04 11.21 8.25
CA SER A 352 -10.48 10.40 9.37
C SER A 352 -11.76 9.66 9.01
N MET A 353 -12.75 10.34 8.43
CA MET A 353 -14.02 9.73 7.99
C MET A 353 -13.86 8.69 6.87
N TRP A 354 -12.77 8.70 6.11
CA TRP A 354 -12.53 7.71 5.06
C TRP A 354 -11.85 6.45 5.59
N ILE A 355 -10.95 6.65 6.55
CA ILE A 355 -10.10 5.61 7.13
C ILE A 355 -10.78 4.96 8.36
N SER A 356 -11.52 5.74 9.14
CA SER A 356 -12.26 5.26 10.31
C SER A 356 -13.39 4.33 9.90
N ALA A 357 -13.62 3.29 10.72
CA ALA A 357 -14.64 2.27 10.51
C ALA A 357 -14.57 1.55 9.14
N TYR A 358 -13.39 1.48 8.51
CA TYR A 358 -13.19 0.80 7.23
C TYR A 358 -14.10 1.32 6.09
N ARG A 359 -14.60 2.56 6.15
CA ARG A 359 -15.61 3.06 5.20
C ARG A 359 -15.21 2.97 3.73
N LEU A 360 -13.96 3.32 3.38
CA LEU A 360 -13.48 3.14 2.00
C LEU A 360 -13.52 1.67 1.55
N ARG A 361 -13.21 0.73 2.45
CA ARG A 361 -13.32 -0.72 2.16
C ARG A 361 -14.78 -1.16 2.11
N GLY A 362 -15.62 -0.71 3.03
CA GLY A 362 -17.05 -0.99 3.04
C GLY A 362 -17.76 -0.48 1.79
N GLU A 363 -17.37 0.67 1.24
CA GLU A 363 -17.88 1.19 -0.05
C GLU A 363 -17.59 0.21 -1.20
N LEU A 364 -16.38 -0.37 -1.22
CA LEU A 364 -15.95 -1.37 -2.20
C LEU A 364 -16.65 -2.72 -1.99
N ILE A 365 -16.72 -3.21 -0.75
CA ILE A 365 -17.42 -4.47 -0.40
C ILE A 365 -18.90 -4.40 -0.80
N ASN A 366 -19.58 -3.32 -0.45
CA ASN A 366 -20.98 -3.10 -0.83
C ASN A 366 -21.18 -3.09 -2.36
N ARG A 367 -20.17 -2.65 -3.12
CA ARG A 367 -20.23 -2.68 -4.57
C ARG A 367 -20.09 -4.10 -5.11
N LEU A 368 -19.18 -4.92 -4.55
CA LEU A 368 -19.02 -6.34 -4.90
C LEU A 368 -20.31 -7.11 -4.69
N HIS A 369 -20.99 -6.93 -3.55
CA HIS A 369 -22.26 -7.61 -3.26
C HIS A 369 -23.35 -7.27 -4.26
N LYS A 370 -23.44 -6.00 -4.69
CA LYS A 370 -24.41 -5.61 -5.71
C LYS A 370 -24.13 -6.28 -7.06
N THR A 371 -22.86 -6.47 -7.43
CA THR A 371 -22.48 -7.20 -8.65
C THR A 371 -22.69 -8.71 -8.54
N TRP A 372 -22.61 -9.31 -7.35
CA TRP A 372 -22.86 -10.75 -7.16
C TRP A 372 -24.33 -11.09 -6.99
N GLY A 373 -25.15 -10.24 -6.37
CA GLY A 373 -26.59 -10.45 -6.25
C GLY A 373 -27.40 -10.21 -7.53
N THR A 374 -26.72 -9.91 -8.64
CA THR A 374 -27.31 -9.71 -9.98
C THR A 374 -26.82 -10.72 -11.03
N ALA A 375 -26.05 -11.73 -10.61
CA ALA A 375 -25.67 -12.90 -11.40
C ALA A 375 -26.45 -14.13 -10.88
#